data_AF-L7JW00-F1
#
_entry.id   AF-L7JW00-F1
#
_cell.length_a   1.000
_cell.length_b   1.000
_cell.length_c   1.000
_cell.angle_alpha   90.00
_cell.angle_beta   90.00
_cell.angle_gamma   90.00
#
_symmetry.space_group_name_H-M   'P 1'
#
loop_
_entity.id
_entity.type
_entity.pdbx_description
1 polymer ?
#
loop_
_entity_poly.entity_id
_entity_poly.type
_entity_poly.pdbx_seq_one_letter_code
_entity_poly.pdbx_strand_id
1 'polypeptide(L)'
;VKKRLMGVHLNQQLINQTMEVVRDEKDVVVYVLARDRNRVNVRGEIRELESDRLGGIIVMSKDGTVLVDNSYLTRLEKVRIQHMPTVSKELFRSRK
;
A
#
# COMPACT_ATOMS: atom_id res chain seq x y z
N VAL A 1 4.66 -16.16 5.71
CA VAL A 1 3.82 -15.10 5.10
C VAL A 1 4.35 -14.65 3.74
N LYS A 2 5.60 -14.15 3.64
CA LYS A 2 6.21 -13.66 2.38
C LYS A 2 6.02 -14.61 1.19
N LYS A 3 6.33 -15.91 1.33
CA LYS A 3 6.10 -16.94 0.28
C LYS A 3 4.65 -17.03 -0.24
N ARG A 4 3.64 -16.81 0.62
CA ARG A 4 2.21 -16.86 0.24
C ARG A 4 1.76 -15.58 -0.49
N LEU A 5 2.48 -14.48 -0.32
CA LEU A 5 2.14 -13.18 -0.91
C LEU A 5 2.91 -12.88 -2.21
N MET A 6 3.96 -13.66 -2.54
CA MET A 6 4.76 -13.43 -3.75
C MET A 6 3.97 -13.55 -5.05
N GLY A 7 2.89 -14.33 -5.07
CA GLY A 7 2.00 -14.50 -6.22
C GLY A 7 0.73 -13.65 -6.16
N VAL A 8 0.58 -12.80 -5.15
CA VAL A 8 -0.60 -11.94 -5.03
C VAL A 8 -0.34 -10.65 -5.80
N HIS A 9 -1.23 -10.38 -6.74
CA HIS A 9 -1.20 -9.19 -7.58
C HIS A 9 -1.87 -7.99 -6.91
N LEU A 10 -1.45 -6.81 -7.35
CA LEU A 10 -2.10 -5.55 -6.99
C LEU A 10 -3.57 -5.53 -7.46
N ASN A 11 -4.49 -5.32 -6.52
CA ASN A 11 -5.93 -5.26 -6.78
C ASN A 11 -6.33 -3.86 -7.27
N GLN A 12 -7.25 -3.80 -8.26
CA GLN A 12 -7.79 -2.57 -8.82
C GLN A 12 -8.41 -1.63 -7.77
N GLN A 13 -9.10 -2.16 -6.76
CA GLN A 13 -9.67 -1.35 -5.69
C GLN A 13 -8.58 -0.58 -4.92
N LEU A 14 -7.42 -1.20 -4.71
CA LEU A 14 -6.30 -0.55 -4.03
C LEU A 14 -5.72 0.57 -4.89
N ILE A 15 -5.65 0.36 -6.20
CA ILE A 15 -5.22 1.37 -7.17
C ILE A 15 -6.19 2.56 -7.12
N ASN A 16 -7.48 2.31 -7.28
CA ASN A 16 -8.50 3.35 -7.31
C ASN A 16 -8.51 4.17 -6.01
N GLN A 17 -8.45 3.52 -4.85
CA GLN A 17 -8.39 4.20 -3.55
C GLN A 17 -7.18 5.11 -3.42
N THR A 18 -6.03 4.67 -3.93
CA THR A 18 -4.78 5.44 -3.84
C THR A 18 -4.80 6.61 -4.82
N MET A 19 -5.28 6.39 -6.04
CA MET A 19 -5.34 7.41 -7.09
C MET A 19 -6.37 8.50 -6.80
N GLU A 20 -7.47 8.18 -6.12
CA GLU A 20 -8.48 9.18 -5.74
C GLU A 20 -7.89 10.28 -4.83
N VAL A 21 -6.92 9.94 -3.98
CA VAL A 21 -6.27 10.91 -3.08
C VAL A 21 -5.42 11.94 -3.85
N VAL A 22 -4.92 11.56 -5.02
CA VAL A 22 -4.07 12.41 -5.89
C VAL A 22 -4.80 12.81 -7.18
N ARG A 23 -6.14 12.75 -7.20
CA ARG A 23 -6.94 13.00 -8.42
C ARG A 23 -6.71 14.39 -9.03
N ASP A 24 -6.39 15.36 -8.17
CA ASP A 24 -6.19 16.76 -8.53
C ASP A 24 -4.73 17.05 -8.93
N GLU A 25 -3.83 16.06 -8.78
CA GLU A 25 -2.43 16.14 -9.18
C GLU A 25 -2.27 15.92 -10.68
N LYS A 26 -1.57 16.83 -11.35
CA LYS A 26 -1.36 16.76 -12.82
C LYS A 26 -0.35 15.69 -13.21
N ASP A 27 0.71 15.55 -12.43
CA ASP A 27 1.81 14.60 -12.65
C ASP A 27 2.09 13.82 -11.35
N VAL A 28 2.13 12.50 -11.45
CA VAL A 28 2.42 11.61 -10.32
C VAL A 28 3.51 10.61 -10.67
N VAL A 29 4.22 10.15 -9.64
CA VAL A 29 5.12 9.01 -9.68
C VAL A 29 4.47 7.87 -8.90
N VAL A 30 4.25 6.74 -9.57
CA VAL A 30 3.65 5.55 -8.98
C VAL A 30 4.69 4.47 -8.80
N TYR A 31 4.82 3.98 -7.58
CA TYR A 31 5.71 2.88 -7.23
C TYR A 31 4.89 1.61 -7.02
N VAL A 32 5.20 0.58 -7.80
CA VAL A 32 4.62 -0.77 -7.70
C VAL A 32 5.70 -1.82 -7.91
N LEU A 33 5.46 -3.07 -7.52
CA LEU A 33 6.38 -4.15 -7.87
C LEU A 33 6.39 -4.39 -9.38
N ALA A 34 7.52 -4.84 -9.94
CA ALA A 34 7.66 -5.13 -11.37
C ALA A 34 6.51 -5.96 -11.95
N ARG A 35 6.08 -7.00 -11.21
CA ARG A 35 4.98 -7.90 -11.62
C ARG A 35 3.61 -7.22 -11.75
N ASP A 36 3.44 -6.05 -11.14
CA ASP A 36 2.17 -5.31 -11.09
C ASP A 36 2.19 -4.05 -11.97
N ARG A 37 3.31 -3.75 -12.63
CA ARG A 37 3.50 -2.55 -13.47
C ARG A 37 2.38 -2.38 -14.49
N ASN A 38 2.01 -3.45 -15.19
CA ASN A 38 1.01 -3.43 -16.25
C ASN A 38 -0.44 -3.31 -15.73
N ARG A 39 -0.65 -3.35 -14.41
CA ARG A 39 -1.97 -3.20 -13.79
C ARG A 39 -2.30 -1.75 -13.50
N VAL A 40 -1.31 -0.85 -13.58
CA VAL A 40 -1.46 0.59 -13.34
C VAL A 40 -1.37 1.31 -14.67
N ASN A 41 -2.35 2.17 -14.95
CA ASN A 41 -2.33 3.08 -16.08
C ASN A 41 -2.43 4.51 -15.55
N VAL A 42 -1.36 5.28 -15.70
CA VAL A 42 -1.28 6.68 -15.27
C VAL A 42 -0.61 7.53 -16.33
N ARG A 43 -0.94 8.83 -16.35
CA ARG A 43 -0.31 9.81 -17.23
C ARG A 43 1.12 10.21 -16.79
N GLY A 44 1.58 9.70 -15.66
CA GLY A 44 2.88 10.01 -15.06
C GLY A 44 3.90 8.87 -15.18
N GLU A 45 4.85 8.86 -14.24
CA GLU A 45 5.94 7.89 -14.22
C GLU A 45 5.57 6.67 -13.37
N ILE A 46 5.88 5.46 -13.86
CA ILE A 46 5.79 4.23 -13.08
C ILE A 46 7.19 3.74 -12.76
N ARG A 47 7.52 3.73 -11.47
CA ARG A 47 8.77 3.22 -10.90
C ARG A 47 8.54 1.89 -10.19
N GLU A 48 9.62 1.14 -10.05
CA GLU A 48 9.61 -0.12 -9.32
C GLU A 48 9.80 0.11 -7.82
N LEU A 49 8.97 -0.55 -7.00
CA LEU A 49 9.20 -0.72 -5.57
C LEU A 49 10.33 -1.73 -5.34
N GLU A 50 11.14 -1.49 -4.30
CA GLU A 50 12.19 -2.44 -3.90
C GLU A 50 11.63 -3.86 -3.76
N SER A 51 12.39 -4.84 -4.27
CA SER A 51 11.96 -6.24 -4.40
C SER A 51 11.76 -6.95 -3.05
N ASP A 52 12.27 -6.38 -1.97
CA ASP A 52 12.09 -6.88 -0.62
C ASP A 52 10.69 -6.59 -0.05
N ARG A 53 9.97 -5.62 -0.63
CA ARG A 53 8.58 -5.24 -0.32
C ARG A 53 7.62 -6.36 -0.70
N LEU A 54 6.54 -6.48 0.08
CA LEU A 54 5.52 -7.53 -0.12
C LEU A 54 4.52 -7.21 -1.23
N GLY A 55 4.40 -5.92 -1.61
CA GLY A 55 3.48 -5.42 -2.62
C GLY A 55 2.68 -4.21 -2.17
N GLY A 56 1.68 -3.86 -2.97
CA GLY A 56 0.87 -2.66 -2.82
C GLY A 56 1.34 -1.55 -3.75
N ILE A 57 0.91 -0.32 -3.47
CA ILE A 57 1.12 0.85 -4.32
C ILE A 57 1.50 2.05 -3.44
N ILE A 58 2.47 2.83 -3.91
CA ILE A 58 2.78 4.15 -3.35
C ILE A 58 2.65 5.16 -4.47
N VAL A 59 1.99 6.27 -4.23
CA VAL A 59 1.85 7.36 -5.21
C VAL A 59 2.35 8.65 -4.60
N MET A 60 3.12 9.39 -5.37
CA MET A 60 3.69 10.67 -4.97
C MET A 60 3.41 11.70 -6.06
N SER A 61 3.02 12.91 -5.70
CA SER A 61 3.00 14.04 -6.65
C SER A 61 4.45 14.34 -7.10
N LYS A 62 4.63 14.81 -8.33
CA LYS A 62 5.98 15.05 -8.87
C LYS A 62 6.75 16.15 -8.10
N ASP A 63 6.04 17.08 -7.48
CA ASP A 63 6.60 18.11 -6.61
C ASP A 63 6.88 17.60 -5.18
N GLY A 64 6.50 16.37 -4.86
CA GLY A 64 6.71 15.73 -3.55
C GLY A 64 5.80 16.24 -2.43
N THR A 65 4.84 17.11 -2.71
CA THR A 65 3.95 17.68 -1.69
C THR A 65 2.92 16.67 -1.16
N VAL A 66 2.52 15.70 -1.98
CA VAL A 66 1.56 14.65 -1.63
C VAL A 66 2.21 13.28 -1.75
N LEU A 67 2.12 12.49 -0.69
CA LEU A 67 2.57 11.09 -0.67
C LEU A 67 1.47 10.21 -0.08
N VAL A 68 1.08 9.18 -0.84
CA VAL A 68 0.07 8.21 -0.44
C VAL A 68 0.71 6.82 -0.44
N ASP A 69 0.99 6.31 0.75
CA ASP A 69 1.49 4.95 0.95
C ASP A 69 0.35 3.98 1.27
N ASN A 70 -0.01 3.18 0.28
CA ASN A 70 -0.96 2.08 0.40
C ASN A 70 -0.25 0.72 0.18
N SER A 71 1.03 0.65 0.54
CA SER A 71 1.79 -0.59 0.54
C SER A 71 1.26 -1.59 1.57
N TYR A 72 1.52 -2.88 1.33
CA TYR A 72 1.04 -3.94 2.21
C TYR A 72 1.48 -3.74 3.66
N LEU A 73 2.75 -3.38 3.88
CA LEU A 73 3.30 -3.21 5.22
C LEU A 73 2.66 -2.03 5.95
N THR A 74 2.48 -0.90 5.27
CA THR A 74 1.85 0.29 5.86
C THR A 74 0.38 0.04 6.20
N ARG A 75 -0.36 -0.68 5.36
CA ARG A 75 -1.74 -1.10 5.68
C ARG A 75 -1.80 -2.04 6.89
N LEU A 76 -0.91 -3.03 6.94
CA LEU A 76 -0.84 -3.98 8.05
C LEU A 76 -0.52 -3.26 9.37
N GLU A 77 0.40 -2.30 9.32
CA GLU A 77 0.76 -1.46 10.47
C GLU A 77 -0.44 -0.66 10.99
N LYS A 78 -1.20 -0.02 10.08
CA LYS A 78 -2.44 0.69 10.46
C LYS A 78 -3.45 -0.23 11.13
N VAL A 79 -3.70 -1.41 10.54
CA VAL A 79 -4.60 -2.42 11.13
C VAL A 79 -4.11 -2.86 12.51
N ARG A 80 -2.79 -3.09 12.66
CA ARG A 80 -2.19 -3.44 13.95
C ARG A 80 -2.48 -2.36 14.98
N ILE A 81 -2.11 -1.11 14.73
CA ILE A 81 -2.30 -0.01 15.68
C ILE A 81 -3.79 0.12 16.09
N GLN A 82 -4.70 0.05 15.11
CA GLN A 82 -6.13 0.21 15.35
C GLN A 82 -6.75 -0.93 16.18
N HIS A 83 -6.34 -2.18 15.93
CA HIS A 83 -7.02 -3.34 16.50
C HIS A 83 -6.27 -4.04 17.63
N MET A 84 -4.97 -3.79 17.81
CA MET A 84 -4.18 -4.44 18.87
C MET A 84 -4.71 -4.22 20.29
N PRO A 85 -5.27 -3.07 20.68
CA PRO A 85 -5.89 -2.94 22.01
C PRO A 85 -7.01 -3.95 22.25
N THR A 86 -7.86 -4.18 21.23
CA THR A 86 -8.95 -5.16 21.28
C THR A 86 -8.40 -6.57 21.32
N VAL A 87 -7.43 -6.90 20.46
CA VAL A 87 -6.78 -8.23 20.46
C VAL A 87 -6.14 -8.54 21.81
N SER A 88 -5.40 -7.58 22.38
CA SER A 88 -4.76 -7.72 23.70
C SER A 88 -5.79 -7.96 24.81
N LYS A 89 -6.89 -7.18 24.80
CA LYS A 89 -7.98 -7.33 25.76
C LYS A 89 -8.61 -8.72 25.70
N GLU A 90 -8.89 -9.25 24.50
CA GLU A 90 -9.49 -10.57 24.36
C GLU A 90 -8.54 -11.71 24.73
N LEU A 91 -7.25 -11.60 24.39
CA LEU A 91 -6.27 -12.66 24.66
C LEU A 91 -5.80 -12.72 26.12
N PHE A 92 -5.71 -11.58 26.79
CA PHE A 92 -5.13 -11.48 28.14
C PHE A 92 -6.14 -11.13 29.24
N ARG A 93 -7.44 -11.20 28.92
CA ARG A 93 -8.56 -10.86 29.81
C ARG A 93 -8.55 -11.59 31.16
N SER A 94 -7.90 -12.75 31.23
CA SER A 94 -7.89 -13.66 32.39
C SER A 94 -6.64 -13.55 33.28
N ARG A 95 -5.73 -12.61 33.04
CA ARG A 95 -4.59 -12.38 33.95
C ARG A 95 -4.98 -11.35 35.01
N LYS A 96 -5.67 -11.81 36.04
CA LYS A 96 -5.65 -11.21 37.38
C LYS A 96 -4.76 -12.06 38.27
#